data_AF-A0A934PNC7-F1
#
_entry.id   AF-A0A934PNC7-F1
#
_cell.length_a   1.000
_cell.length_b   1.000
_cell.length_c   1.000
_cell.angle_alpha   90.00
_cell.angle_beta   90.00
_cell.angle_gamma   90.00
#
_symmetry.space_group_name_H-M   'P 1'
#
loop_
_entity.id
_entity.type
_entity.pdbx_description
1 polymer ?
#
loop_
_entity_poly.entity_id
_entity_poly.type
_entity_poly.pdbx_seq_one_letter_code
_entity_poly.pdbx_strand_id
1 'polypeptide(L)'
;MKNGVFDILKARFLINDDAVKNWRFIVFVILLAIIMIGNTQRYEQKVFEIAKLNGEVKELRSEFVDRRSELMKLKMESTVSAKMIEKQIYPSTVPPIKIKVKKEKEKGFFKKIWQ
;
A
#
# COMPACT_ATOMS: atom_id res chain seq x y z
N MET A 1 -50.57 32.48 10.83
CA MET A 1 -49.50 31.44 10.87
C MET A 1 -49.87 30.18 11.66
N LYS A 2 -50.73 30.24 12.69
CA LYS A 2 -51.11 29.06 13.50
C LYS A 2 -51.92 28.00 12.72
N ASN A 3 -52.76 28.40 11.77
CA ASN A 3 -53.70 27.49 11.10
C ASN A 3 -53.03 26.46 10.16
N GLY A 4 -51.89 26.80 9.54
CA GLY A 4 -51.20 25.88 8.61
C GLY A 4 -50.59 24.66 9.30
N VAL A 5 -50.04 24.82 10.51
CA VAL A 5 -49.50 23.71 11.30
C VAL A 5 -50.63 22.83 11.84
N PHE A 6 -51.76 23.44 12.23
CA PHE A 6 -52.95 22.72 12.67
C PHE A 6 -53.63 21.92 11.54
N ASP A 7 -53.60 22.40 10.28
CA ASP A 7 -54.14 21.67 9.13
C ASP A 7 -53.27 20.46 8.74
N ILE A 8 -51.95 20.51 8.96
CA ILE A 8 -51.04 19.36 8.81
C ILE A 8 -51.34 18.30 9.89
N LEU A 9 -51.49 18.73 11.15
CA LEU A 9 -51.83 17.85 12.27
C LEU A 9 -53.23 17.21 12.14
N LYS A 10 -54.21 17.91 11.56
CA LYS A 10 -55.54 17.37 11.26
C LYS A 10 -55.60 16.53 9.98
N ALA A 11 -54.47 16.24 9.35
CA ALA A 11 -54.37 15.46 8.10
C ALA A 11 -55.21 16.02 6.94
N ARG A 12 -55.55 17.32 6.97
CA ARG A 12 -56.38 17.97 5.94
C ARG A 12 -55.68 18.00 4.57
N PHE A 13 -54.34 17.91 4.58
CA PHE A 13 -53.47 17.70 3.42
C PHE A 13 -53.76 16.39 2.65
N LEU A 14 -54.28 15.36 3.32
CA LEU A 14 -54.57 14.05 2.71
C LEU A 14 -56.01 13.92 2.19
N ILE A 15 -56.90 14.86 2.53
CA ILE A 15 -58.36 14.73 2.30
C ILE A 15 -58.92 15.80 1.33
N ASN A 16 -58.22 16.92 1.12
CA ASN A 16 -58.62 17.94 0.13
C ASN A 16 -58.46 17.45 -1.32
N ASP A 17 -59.10 18.12 -2.28
CA ASP A 17 -59.07 17.75 -3.72
C ASP A 17 -57.64 17.59 -4.31
N ASP A 18 -56.62 18.20 -3.71
CA ASP A 18 -55.19 18.05 -4.06
C ASP A 18 -54.49 16.82 -3.43
N ALA A 19 -55.22 15.95 -2.73
CA ALA A 19 -54.70 14.79 -2.00
C ALA A 19 -53.82 13.86 -2.85
N VAL A 20 -54.12 13.73 -4.15
CA VAL A 20 -53.35 12.88 -5.09
C VAL A 20 -51.91 13.38 -5.24
N LYS A 21 -51.69 14.71 -5.29
CA LYS A 21 -50.35 15.30 -5.41
C LYS A 21 -49.53 15.05 -4.14
N ASN A 22 -50.20 15.10 -3.00
CA ASN A 22 -49.64 14.92 -1.67
C ASN A 22 -49.28 13.46 -1.39
N TRP A 23 -50.11 12.52 -1.83
CA TRP A 23 -49.82 11.08 -1.77
C TRP A 23 -48.58 10.72 -2.60
N ARG A 24 -48.48 11.27 -3.82
CA ARG A 24 -47.29 11.08 -4.67
C ARG A 24 -46.00 11.61 -4.02
N PHE A 25 -46.09 12.71 -3.27
CA PHE A 25 -44.96 13.25 -2.52
C PHE A 25 -44.54 12.35 -1.35
N ILE A 26 -45.49 11.77 -0.62
CA ILE A 26 -45.19 10.84 0.48
C ILE A 26 -44.47 9.59 -0.04
N VAL A 27 -44.96 9.00 -1.13
CA VAL A 27 -44.31 7.84 -1.78
C VAL A 27 -42.88 8.19 -2.22
N PHE A 28 -42.66 9.40 -2.75
CA PHE A 28 -41.34 9.87 -3.12
C PHE A 28 -40.38 9.94 -1.92
N VAL A 29 -40.83 10.46 -0.77
CA VAL A 29 -40.01 10.54 0.45
C VAL A 29 -39.71 9.15 1.01
N ILE A 30 -40.68 8.23 1.00
CA ILE A 30 -40.46 6.84 1.43
C ILE A 30 -39.44 6.15 0.53
N LEU A 31 -39.53 6.34 -0.79
CA LEU A 31 -38.58 5.79 -1.74
C LEU A 31 -37.17 6.33 -1.48
N LEU A 32 -37.03 7.64 -1.22
CA LEU A 32 -35.75 8.23 -0.83
C LEU A 32 -35.22 7.64 0.48
N ALA A 33 -36.07 7.41 1.48
CA ALA A 33 -35.67 6.79 2.74
C ALA A 33 -35.14 5.36 2.52
N ILE A 34 -35.80 4.56 1.66
CA ILE A 34 -35.34 3.21 1.30
C ILE A 34 -33.97 3.26 0.60
N ILE A 35 -33.79 4.18 -0.35
CA ILE A 35 -32.49 4.38 -1.02
C ILE A 35 -31.40 4.75 0.00
N MET A 36 -31.71 5.65 0.93
CA MET A 36 -30.77 6.09 1.95
C MET A 36 -30.34 4.92 2.85
N ILE A 37 -31.28 4.12 3.33
CA ILE A 37 -30.99 2.91 4.14
C ILE A 37 -30.11 1.93 3.35
N GLY A 38 -30.47 1.66 2.09
CA GLY A 38 -29.69 0.77 1.23
C GLY A 38 -28.25 1.25 0.99
N ASN A 39 -28.06 2.55 0.81
CA ASN A 39 -26.73 3.14 0.65
C ASN A 39 -25.91 3.07 1.94
N THR A 40 -26.51 3.33 3.10
CA THR A 40 -25.81 3.22 4.39
C THR A 40 -25.30 1.80 4.63
N GLN A 41 -26.13 0.78 4.38
CA GLN A 41 -25.70 -0.61 4.59
C GLN A 41 -24.52 -1.00 3.66
N ARG A 42 -24.53 -0.53 2.42
CA ARG A 42 -23.43 -0.73 1.46
C ARG A 42 -22.16 0.01 1.88
N TYR A 43 -22.30 1.21 2.44
CA TYR A 43 -21.18 1.97 2.98
C TYR A 43 -20.52 1.22 4.14
N GLU A 44 -21.32 0.71 5.07
CA GLU A 44 -20.81 -0.10 6.20
C GLU A 44 -20.01 -1.31 5.71
N GLN A 45 -20.54 -2.08 4.74
CA GLN A 45 -19.84 -3.23 4.17
C GLN A 45 -18.47 -2.85 3.60
N LYS A 46 -18.37 -1.72 2.89
CA LYS A 46 -17.11 -1.21 2.36
C LYS A 46 -16.13 -0.83 3.47
N VAL A 47 -16.61 -0.24 4.56
CA VAL A 47 -15.75 0.10 5.71
C VAL A 47 -15.16 -1.16 6.35
N PHE A 48 -15.95 -2.23 6.50
CA PHE A 48 -15.45 -3.51 6.97
C PHE A 48 -14.40 -4.12 6.03
N GLU A 49 -14.65 -4.06 4.72
CA GLU A 49 -13.69 -4.51 3.70
C GLU A 49 -12.36 -3.73 3.78
N ILE A 50 -12.43 -2.40 3.93
CA ILE A 50 -11.24 -1.55 4.11
C ILE A 50 -10.49 -1.94 5.38
N ALA A 51 -11.18 -2.21 6.49
CA ALA A 51 -10.55 -2.63 7.73
C ALA A 51 -9.82 -3.98 7.56
N LYS A 52 -10.42 -4.93 6.86
CA LYS A 52 -9.81 -6.22 6.54
C LYS A 52 -8.54 -6.04 5.69
N LEU A 53 -8.64 -5.29 4.59
CA LEU A 53 -7.51 -5.01 3.69
C LEU A 53 -6.36 -4.29 4.41
N ASN A 54 -6.66 -3.35 5.31
CA ASN A 54 -5.64 -2.71 6.13
C ASN A 54 -4.94 -3.70 7.08
N GLY A 55 -5.67 -4.69 7.60
CA GLY A 55 -5.09 -5.80 8.36
C GLY A 55 -4.09 -6.60 7.52
N GLU A 56 -4.49 -7.01 6.31
CA GLU A 56 -3.65 -7.75 5.37
C GLU A 56 -2.37 -6.98 4.99
N VAL A 57 -2.50 -5.68 4.71
CA VAL A 57 -1.35 -4.81 4.41
C VAL A 57 -0.37 -4.75 5.59
N LYS A 58 -0.88 -4.67 6.83
CA LYS A 58 -0.05 -4.64 8.03
C LYS A 58 0.69 -5.96 8.23
N GLU A 59 0.01 -7.08 8.00
CA GLU A 59 0.61 -8.42 8.08
C GLU A 59 1.71 -8.61 7.04
N LEU A 60 1.43 -8.30 5.77
CA LEU A 60 2.43 -8.35 4.69
C LEU A 60 3.64 -7.46 4.96
N ARG A 61 3.43 -6.29 5.57
CA ARG A 61 4.53 -5.40 5.97
C ARG A 61 5.36 -6.00 7.10
N SER A 62 4.74 -6.69 8.05
CA SER A 62 5.46 -7.42 9.10
C SER A 62 6.31 -8.53 8.48
N GLU A 63 5.72 -9.35 7.61
CA GLU A 63 6.43 -10.44 6.93
C GLU A 63 7.62 -9.90 6.12
N PHE A 64 7.43 -8.81 5.37
CA PHE A 64 8.53 -8.19 4.63
C PHE A 64 9.70 -7.78 5.52
N VAL A 65 9.43 -7.19 6.69
CA VAL A 65 10.47 -6.77 7.64
C VAL A 65 11.21 -7.98 8.22
N ASP A 66 10.48 -9.04 8.56
CA ASP A 66 11.06 -10.28 9.08
C ASP A 66 11.96 -10.96 8.04
N ARG A 67 11.44 -11.16 6.81
CA ARG A 67 12.21 -11.74 5.70
C ARG A 67 13.43 -10.91 5.34
N ARG A 68 13.30 -9.57 5.32
CA ARG A 68 14.44 -8.68 5.08
C ARG A 68 15.52 -8.88 6.15
N SER A 69 15.12 -9.00 7.41
CA SER A 69 16.05 -9.21 8.52
C SER A 69 16.74 -10.57 8.43
N GLU A 70 16.01 -11.61 8.05
CA GLU A 70 16.55 -12.94 7.79
C GLU A 70 17.58 -12.93 6.64
N LEU A 71 17.24 -12.29 5.51
CA LEU A 71 18.16 -12.14 4.38
C LEU A 71 19.43 -11.39 4.77
N MET A 72 19.32 -10.34 5.59
CA MET A 72 20.50 -9.64 6.09
C MET A 72 21.37 -10.56 6.93
N LYS A 73 20.79 -11.35 7.86
CA LYS A 73 21.53 -12.33 8.66
C LYS A 73 22.23 -13.38 7.80
N LEU A 74 21.58 -13.85 6.74
CA LEU A 74 22.17 -14.81 5.79
C LEU A 74 23.30 -14.19 4.96
N LYS A 75 23.18 -12.91 4.59
CA LYS A 75 24.20 -12.17 3.82
C LYS A 75 25.39 -11.73 4.66
N MET A 76 25.28 -11.69 5.99
CA MET A 76 26.39 -11.27 6.85
C MET A 76 27.65 -12.07 6.55
N GLU A 77 28.75 -11.35 6.40
CA GLU A 77 30.06 -11.94 6.09
C GLU A 77 30.46 -13.01 7.12
N SER A 78 30.14 -12.81 8.39
CA SER A 78 30.37 -13.79 9.47
C SER A 78 29.58 -15.09 9.29
N THR A 79 28.32 -15.01 8.85
CA THR A 79 27.49 -16.18 8.56
C THR A 79 28.02 -16.93 7.34
N VAL A 80 28.42 -16.20 6.30
CA VAL A 80 28.99 -16.77 5.08
C VAL A 80 30.35 -17.41 5.38
N SER A 81 31.23 -16.73 6.11
CA SER A 81 32.55 -17.26 6.48
C SER A 81 32.42 -18.51 7.32
N ALA A 82 31.49 -18.54 8.29
CA ALA A 82 31.23 -19.73 9.10
C ALA A 82 30.82 -20.94 8.26
N LYS A 83 29.92 -20.77 7.28
CA LYS A 83 29.53 -21.86 6.35
C LYS A 83 30.66 -22.28 5.40
N MET A 84 31.55 -21.36 5.04
CA MET A 84 32.65 -21.64 4.11
C MET A 84 33.81 -22.43 4.77
N ILE A 85 33.87 -22.49 6.10
CA ILE A 85 34.83 -23.33 6.85
C ILE A 85 34.69 -24.80 6.48
N GLU A 86 33.46 -25.32 6.33
CA GLU A 86 33.22 -26.72 5.90
C GLU A 86 33.85 -27.02 4.54
N LYS A 87 33.95 -26.00 3.67
CA LYS A 87 34.56 -26.09 2.34
C LYS A 87 36.06 -25.78 2.36
N GLN A 88 36.68 -25.64 3.53
CA GLN A 88 38.09 -25.26 3.72
C GLN A 88 38.44 -23.89 3.11
N ILE A 89 37.47 -22.98 2.99
CA ILE A 89 37.67 -21.62 2.48
C ILE A 89 37.66 -20.65 3.66
N TYR A 90 38.74 -19.88 3.79
CA TYR A 90 38.95 -18.96 4.92
C TYR A 90 39.00 -17.50 4.45
N PRO A 91 38.51 -16.55 5.27
CA PRO A 91 38.65 -15.14 4.99
C PRO A 91 40.13 -14.72 5.03
N SER A 92 40.56 -13.92 4.06
CA SER A 92 41.93 -13.39 4.03
C SER A 92 42.10 -12.34 5.13
N THR A 93 43.09 -12.53 5.99
CA THR A 93 43.48 -11.54 7.02
C THR A 93 44.28 -10.37 6.41
N VAL A 94 44.82 -10.56 5.20
CA VAL A 94 45.66 -9.59 4.51
C VAL A 94 44.84 -8.90 3.41
N PRO A 95 44.87 -7.56 3.31
CA PRO A 95 44.14 -6.84 2.28
C PRO A 95 44.69 -7.15 0.88
N PRO A 96 43.83 -7.16 -0.17
CA PRO A 96 44.26 -7.44 -1.53
C PRO A 96 45.14 -6.32 -2.09
N ILE A 97 46.22 -6.69 -2.77
CA ILE A 97 47.17 -5.75 -3.38
C ILE A 97 46.80 -5.55 -4.84
N LYS A 98 46.63 -4.28 -5.27
CA LYS A 98 46.39 -3.95 -6.67
C LYS A 98 47.69 -4.07 -7.48
N ILE A 99 47.83 -5.16 -8.23
CA ILE A 99 48.96 -5.35 -9.15
C ILE A 99 48.77 -4.42 -10.36
N LYS A 100 49.52 -3.32 -10.41
CA LYS A 100 49.65 -2.49 -11.62
C LYS A 100 50.84 -3.00 -12.41
N VAL A 101 50.58 -3.69 -13.52
CA VAL A 101 51.62 -4.13 -14.45
C VAL A 101 52.25 -2.89 -15.08
N LYS A 102 53.48 -2.55 -14.70
CA LYS A 102 54.29 -1.59 -15.46
C LYS A 102 54.70 -2.28 -16.74
N LYS A 103 54.05 -1.94 -17.86
CA LYS A 103 54.58 -2.30 -19.19
C LYS A 103 55.94 -1.61 -19.34
N GLU A 104 56.95 -2.37 -19.72
CA GLU A 104 58.26 -1.83 -20.08
C GLU A 104 58.06 -0.84 -21.23
N LYS A 105 58.57 0.39 -21.08
CA LYS A 105 58.56 1.34 -22.19
C LYS A 105 59.52 0.79 -23.25
N GLU A 106 58.99 0.11 -24.26
CA GLU A 106 59.74 -0.14 -25.49
C GLU A 106 60.35 1.19 -25.92
N LYS A 107 61.68 1.22 -26.08
CA LYS A 107 62.38 2.41 -26.56
C LYS A 107 61.77 2.75 -27.92
N GLY A 108 60.95 3.79 -27.95
CA GLY A 108 60.32 4.26 -29.18
C GLY A 108 61.38 4.46 -30.26
N PHE A 109 61.00 4.14 -31.50
CA PHE A 109 61.83 4.13 -32.71
C PHE A 109 62.90 5.26 -32.76
N PHE A 110 62.54 6.46 -32.34
CA PHE A 110 63.41 7.65 -32.29
C PHE A 110 64.57 7.60 -31.28
N LYS A 111 64.52 6.75 -30.24
CA LYS A 111 65.63 6.55 -29.29
C LYS A 111 66.68 5.56 -29.79
N LYS A 112 66.39 4.82 -30.86
CA LYS A 112 67.31 3.88 -31.52
C LYS A 112 68.13 4.55 -32.64
N ILE A 113 67.71 5.75 -33.07
CA ILE A 113 68.30 6.49 -34.19
C ILE A 113 69.38 7.48 -33.72
N TRP A 114 69.39 7.84 -32.44
CA TRP A 114 70.37 8.76 -31.83
C TRP A 114 71.20 8.08 -30.73
N GLN A 115 71.76 6.91 -31.05
CA GLN A 115 72.86 6.30 -30.30
C GLN A 115 73.86 5.66 -31.28
#